data_AF-A0AAE4FJE9-F1
#
_entry.id   AF-A0AAE4FJE9-F1
#
_cell.length_a   1.000
_cell.length_b   1.000
_cell.length_c   1.000
_cell.angle_alpha   90.00
_cell.angle_beta   90.00
_cell.angle_gamma   90.00
#
_symmetry.space_group_name_H-M   'P 1'
#
loop_
_entity.id
_entity.type
_entity.pdbx_description
1 polymer ?
#
loop_
_entity_poly.entity_id
_entity_poly.type
_entity_poly.pdbx_seq_one_letter_code
_entity_poly.pdbx_strand_id
1 'polypeptide(L)'
;MLELIIQSINKFIELLSNNKIEVYNEFSLQYELGIYLRCCIKNEEYKIQFERNVEFFNIKKKDTRKKEIDIVIYNKNGTEKYAIELKYPRNGQYPESMFSFIKDIEFCEQLQKNGFNGAVCFTLVDDKLFYSGKYEDNEDNIYKYFRGGKEIKGSIKKPTGTQSESYFINIYGVYRIEWQQINSNLRYYIISMKSKLPAKHNKQTNNLGADKIKEYVRNKIEYAKDNGNESISLKSGRIHKDLKLKNAMPSVCSAMRQIIKEYPGSRIEKPSTVNGENSSTIRYIYKII
;
A
#
# COMPACT_ATOMS: atom_id res chain seq x y z
N MET A 1 -6.01 -4.93 -7.45
CA MET A 1 -6.65 -4.72 -6.13
C MET A 1 -6.82 -3.24 -5.75
N LEU A 2 -5.79 -2.40 -5.76
CA LEU A 2 -5.95 -0.95 -5.44
C LEU A 2 -7.06 -0.26 -6.25
N GLU A 3 -7.11 -0.50 -7.56
CA GLU A 3 -8.18 0.04 -8.44
C GLU A 3 -9.58 -0.46 -8.03
N LEU A 4 -9.72 -1.73 -7.65
CA LEU A 4 -10.97 -2.28 -7.13
C LEU A 4 -11.39 -1.62 -5.80
N ILE A 5 -10.43 -1.32 -4.92
CA ILE A 5 -10.69 -0.59 -3.67
C ILE A 5 -11.25 0.80 -3.99
N ILE A 6 -10.62 1.55 -4.89
CA ILE A 6 -11.07 2.89 -5.30
C ILE A 6 -12.46 2.83 -5.94
N GLN A 7 -12.70 1.89 -6.86
CA GLN A 7 -14.01 1.67 -7.45
C GLN A 7 -15.07 1.35 -6.40
N SER A 8 -14.73 0.56 -5.38
CA SER A 8 -15.65 0.23 -4.28
C SER A 8 -15.94 1.45 -3.41
N ILE A 9 -14.95 2.30 -3.11
CA ILE A 9 -15.18 3.56 -2.38
C ILE A 9 -16.11 4.48 -3.18
N ASN A 10 -15.93 4.59 -4.50
CA ASN A 10 -16.82 5.39 -5.34
C ASN A 10 -18.27 4.88 -5.32
N LYS A 11 -18.47 3.55 -5.41
CA LYS A 11 -19.81 2.97 -5.27
C LYS A 11 -20.40 3.16 -3.87
N PHE A 12 -19.58 3.10 -2.83
CA PHE A 12 -20.02 3.44 -1.46
C PHE A 12 -20.49 4.90 -1.37
N ILE A 13 -19.80 5.83 -2.03
CA ILE A 13 -20.19 7.25 -2.11
C ILE A 13 -21.51 7.42 -2.88
N GLU A 14 -21.77 6.64 -3.93
CA GLU A 14 -23.08 6.61 -4.60
C GLU A 14 -24.20 6.12 -3.67
N LEU A 15 -23.91 5.19 -2.76
CA LEU A 15 -24.90 4.76 -1.76
C LEU A 15 -25.16 5.85 -0.73
N LEU A 16 -24.14 6.61 -0.32
CA LEU A 16 -24.29 7.78 0.54
C LEU A 16 -25.12 8.87 -0.15
N SER A 17 -24.83 9.19 -1.42
CA SER A 17 -25.57 10.23 -2.16
C SER A 17 -27.05 9.89 -2.33
N ASN A 18 -27.37 8.60 -2.47
CA ASN A 18 -28.73 8.09 -2.59
C ASN A 18 -29.41 7.81 -1.24
N ASN A 19 -28.81 8.22 -0.11
CA ASN A 19 -29.31 7.98 1.24
C ASN A 19 -29.61 6.49 1.53
N LYS A 20 -28.82 5.58 0.96
CA LYS A 20 -28.93 4.13 1.19
C LYS A 20 -28.07 3.64 2.36
N ILE A 21 -27.11 4.45 2.79
CA ILE A 21 -26.23 4.24 3.93
C ILE A 21 -26.18 5.54 4.73
N GLU A 22 -26.22 5.44 6.05
CA GLU A 22 -26.11 6.59 6.95
C GLU A 22 -24.72 6.64 7.58
N VAL A 23 -24.04 7.78 7.47
CA VAL A 23 -22.74 8.05 8.08
C VAL A 23 -22.80 9.42 8.75
N TYR A 24 -22.57 9.46 10.06
CA TYR A 24 -22.75 10.67 10.89
C TYR A 24 -21.49 11.05 11.68
N ASN A 25 -20.45 10.20 11.67
CA ASN A 25 -19.13 10.47 12.23
C ASN A 25 -18.06 9.55 11.62
N GLU A 26 -16.78 9.76 11.96
CA GLU A 26 -15.64 8.97 11.46
C GLU A 26 -15.76 7.47 11.75
N PHE A 27 -16.30 7.10 12.92
CA PHE A 27 -16.51 5.71 13.29
C PHE A 27 -17.56 5.04 12.38
N SER A 28 -18.71 5.66 12.17
CA SER A 28 -19.74 5.17 11.24
C SER A 28 -19.18 5.07 9.81
N LEU A 29 -18.38 6.05 9.37
CA LEU A 29 -17.73 6.01 8.06
C LEU A 29 -16.84 4.77 7.91
N GLN A 30 -16.01 4.50 8.92
CA GLN A 30 -15.13 3.34 8.94
C GLN A 30 -15.91 2.03 8.91
N TYR A 31 -16.88 1.86 9.78
CA TYR A 31 -17.64 0.61 9.89
C TYR A 31 -18.46 0.34 8.63
N GLU A 32 -19.23 1.32 8.16
CA GLU A 32 -20.07 1.17 6.97
C GLU A 32 -19.23 0.88 5.73
N LEU A 33 -18.13 1.62 5.53
CA LEU A 33 -17.24 1.37 4.40
C LEU A 33 -16.58 0.00 4.49
N GLY A 34 -16.07 -0.42 5.65
CA GLY A 34 -15.39 -1.72 5.74
C GLY A 34 -16.35 -2.91 5.64
N ILE A 35 -17.60 -2.79 6.11
CA ILE A 35 -18.65 -3.79 5.87
C ILE A 35 -18.96 -3.85 4.37
N TYR A 36 -19.16 -2.69 3.73
CA TYR A 36 -19.39 -2.61 2.29
C TYR A 36 -18.26 -3.28 1.50
N LEU A 37 -17.00 -2.98 1.84
CA LEU A 37 -15.83 -3.59 1.21
C LEU A 37 -15.80 -5.12 1.39
N ARG A 38 -16.19 -5.65 2.56
CA ARG A 38 -16.33 -7.11 2.77
C ARG A 38 -17.39 -7.73 1.87
N CYS A 39 -18.49 -7.02 1.64
CA CYS A 39 -19.54 -7.48 0.75
C CYS A 39 -19.14 -7.45 -0.73
N CYS A 40 -18.34 -6.47 -1.15
CA CYS A 40 -17.96 -6.29 -2.56
C CYS A 40 -16.69 -7.04 -2.96
N ILE A 41 -15.71 -7.16 -2.06
CA ILE A 41 -14.46 -7.90 -2.29
C ILE A 41 -14.67 -9.35 -1.81
N LYS A 42 -15.55 -10.09 -2.49
CA LYS A 42 -15.80 -11.51 -2.22
C LYS A 42 -14.66 -12.37 -2.77
N ASN A 43 -13.55 -12.39 -2.06
CA ASN A 43 -12.44 -13.29 -2.34
C ASN A 43 -11.95 -13.88 -1.03
N GLU A 44 -12.02 -15.22 -0.90
CA GLU A 44 -11.56 -15.94 0.30
C GLU A 44 -10.07 -15.74 0.58
N GLU A 45 -9.28 -15.33 -0.41
CA GLU A 45 -7.86 -15.04 -0.24
C GLU A 45 -7.62 -13.74 0.54
N TYR A 46 -8.56 -12.80 0.55
CA TYR A 46 -8.37 -11.49 1.17
C TYR A 46 -9.10 -11.35 2.51
N LYS A 47 -8.43 -10.72 3.46
CA LYS A 47 -8.97 -10.32 4.75
C LYS A 47 -9.11 -8.82 4.78
N ILE A 48 -10.24 -8.35 5.32
CA ILE A 48 -10.53 -6.95 5.56
C ILE A 48 -10.73 -6.75 7.06
N GLN A 49 -9.83 -5.98 7.67
CA GLN A 49 -9.80 -5.77 9.12
C GLN A 49 -9.77 -4.28 9.43
N PHE A 50 -10.32 -3.94 10.59
CA PHE A 50 -10.40 -2.58 11.12
C PHE A 50 -9.34 -2.40 12.20
N GLU A 51 -8.88 -1.16 12.41
CA GLU A 51 -8.00 -0.77 13.52
C GLU A 51 -6.85 -1.77 13.71
N ARG A 52 -6.16 -2.09 12.60
CA ARG A 52 -5.14 -3.14 12.60
C ARG A 52 -3.78 -2.57 12.93
N ASN A 53 -3.18 -3.09 13.98
CA ASN A 53 -1.86 -2.63 14.40
C ASN A 53 -0.78 -2.91 13.35
N VAL A 54 0.07 -1.92 13.08
CA VAL A 54 1.17 -2.00 12.10
C VAL A 54 2.17 -3.11 12.42
N GLU A 55 2.34 -3.48 13.70
CA GLU A 55 3.24 -4.55 14.12
C GLU A 55 2.80 -5.92 13.59
N PHE A 56 1.50 -6.11 13.31
CA PHE A 56 1.01 -7.31 12.63
C PHE A 56 1.69 -7.53 11.28
N PHE A 57 2.11 -6.46 10.60
CA PHE A 57 2.82 -6.49 9.33
C PHE A 57 4.35 -6.40 9.48
N ASN A 58 4.87 -6.67 10.68
CA ASN A 58 6.29 -6.56 11.03
C ASN A 58 6.86 -5.14 10.85
N ILE A 59 6.01 -4.12 10.98
CA ILE A 59 6.42 -2.71 10.94
C ILE A 59 6.66 -2.27 12.38
N LYS A 60 7.85 -1.73 12.66
CA LYS A 60 8.15 -1.25 14.01
C LYS A 60 7.41 0.06 14.23
N LYS A 61 6.88 0.26 15.44
CA LYS A 61 6.19 1.50 15.84
C LYS A 61 6.99 2.79 15.62
N LYS A 62 8.33 2.71 15.56
CA LYS A 62 9.21 3.85 15.27
C LYS A 62 9.32 4.20 13.79
N ASP A 63 8.93 3.27 12.91
CA ASP A 63 9.04 3.43 11.45
C ASP A 63 7.77 4.06 10.86
N THR A 64 6.74 4.29 11.69
CA THR A 64 5.47 4.92 11.33
C THR A 64 5.01 5.92 12.39
N ARG A 65 4.22 6.93 12.00
CA ARG A 65 3.63 7.91 12.92
C ARG A 65 2.43 7.34 13.69
N LYS A 66 1.56 6.57 13.01
CA LYS A 66 0.42 5.89 13.62
C LYS A 66 0.76 4.44 13.95
N LYS A 67 0.02 3.87 14.91
CA LYS A 67 0.12 2.46 15.32
C LYS A 67 -0.99 1.60 14.72
N GLU A 68 -2.16 2.17 14.49
CA GLU A 68 -3.32 1.49 13.94
C GLU A 68 -3.61 2.00 12.52
N ILE A 69 -4.03 1.08 11.66
CA ILE A 69 -4.51 1.34 10.30
C ILE A 69 -6.03 1.23 10.32
N ASP A 70 -6.74 2.25 9.82
CA ASP A 70 -8.18 2.33 10.00
C ASP A 70 -8.90 1.16 9.31
N ILE A 71 -8.56 0.88 8.04
CA ILE A 71 -8.96 -0.35 7.34
C ILE A 71 -7.76 -0.92 6.59
N VAL A 72 -7.54 -2.23 6.73
CA VAL A 72 -6.52 -2.96 5.96
C VAL A 72 -7.14 -4.07 5.14
N ILE A 73 -6.71 -4.18 3.89
CA ILE A 73 -7.04 -5.28 2.97
C ILE A 73 -5.75 -6.02 2.64
N TYR A 74 -5.66 -7.31 2.97
CA TYR A 74 -4.45 -8.10 2.70
C TYR A 74 -4.79 -9.54 2.36
N ASN A 75 -3.97 -10.18 1.53
CA ASN A 75 -4.15 -11.59 1.22
C ASN A 75 -3.63 -12.50 2.36
N LYS A 76 -4.12 -13.75 2.42
CA LYS A 76 -3.81 -14.72 3.49
C LYS A 76 -2.32 -14.95 3.70
N ASN A 77 -1.50 -14.90 2.64
CA ASN A 77 -0.04 -15.05 2.72
C ASN A 77 0.70 -13.74 3.01
N GLY A 78 0.00 -12.59 3.08
CA GLY A 78 0.55 -11.27 3.44
C GLY A 78 1.45 -10.64 2.38
N THR A 79 1.44 -11.17 1.17
CA THR A 79 2.26 -10.69 0.04
C THR A 79 1.64 -9.47 -0.63
N GLU A 80 0.32 -9.36 -0.61
CA GLU A 80 -0.42 -8.18 -1.00
C GLU A 80 -1.12 -7.56 0.21
N LYS A 81 -0.93 -6.26 0.39
CA LYS A 81 -1.58 -5.49 1.45
C LYS A 81 -1.80 -4.04 1.04
N TYR A 82 -2.98 -3.53 1.38
CA TYR A 82 -3.47 -2.21 1.06
C TYR A 82 -4.06 -1.59 2.32
N ALA A 83 -3.84 -0.29 2.51
CA ALA A 83 -4.39 0.47 3.64
C ALA A 83 -5.41 1.49 3.15
N ILE A 84 -6.40 1.80 3.99
CA ILE A 84 -7.31 2.92 3.82
C ILE A 84 -7.32 3.68 5.13
N GLU A 85 -7.00 4.97 5.07
CA GLU A 85 -7.06 5.93 6.14
C GLU A 85 -8.24 6.87 5.93
N LEU A 86 -9.00 7.12 6.99
CA LEU A 86 -10.29 7.77 6.95
C LEU A 86 -10.32 9.03 7.80
N LYS A 87 -11.00 10.05 7.28
CA LYS A 87 -11.28 11.28 8.03
C LYS A 87 -12.73 11.69 7.85
N TYR A 88 -13.43 11.92 8.95
CA TYR A 88 -14.70 12.65 8.96
C TYR A 88 -14.75 13.59 10.17
N PRO A 89 -14.12 14.77 10.09
CA PRO A 89 -14.06 15.71 11.21
C PRO A 89 -15.46 16.20 11.57
N ARG A 90 -15.74 16.26 12.88
CA ARG A 90 -17.00 16.80 13.43
C ARG A 90 -16.80 18.09 14.22
N ASN A 91 -15.55 18.51 14.42
CA ASN A 91 -15.18 19.62 15.29
C ASN A 91 -14.56 20.78 14.50
N GLY A 92 -14.73 22.01 14.98
CA GLY A 92 -14.32 23.24 14.29
C GLY A 92 -12.85 23.65 14.38
N GLN A 93 -11.94 22.78 14.81
CA GLN A 93 -10.49 23.07 14.82
C GLN A 93 -9.90 22.81 13.42
N TYR A 94 -10.23 23.68 12.47
CA TYR A 94 -9.96 23.44 11.04
C TYR A 94 -8.48 23.31 10.70
N PRO A 95 -7.57 24.23 11.13
CA PRO A 95 -6.15 24.10 10.81
C PRO A 95 -5.54 22.79 11.35
N GLU A 96 -5.85 22.42 12.58
CA GLU A 96 -5.36 21.21 13.25
C GLU A 96 -5.93 19.95 12.60
N SER A 97 -7.21 19.98 12.23
CA SER A 97 -7.87 18.89 11.51
C SER A 97 -7.26 18.73 10.12
N MET A 98 -7.07 19.81 9.36
CA MET A 98 -6.39 19.78 8.06
C MET A 98 -4.96 19.24 8.17
N PHE A 99 -4.20 19.68 9.17
CA PHE A 99 -2.87 19.13 9.43
C PHE A 99 -2.94 17.64 9.79
N SER A 100 -4.01 17.18 10.45
CA SER A 100 -4.25 15.75 10.68
C SER A 100 -4.45 14.96 9.39
N PHE A 101 -5.10 15.55 8.38
CA PHE A 101 -5.29 14.88 7.09
C PHE A 101 -3.94 14.68 6.37
N ILE A 102 -3.02 15.64 6.50
CA ILE A 102 -1.68 15.50 5.92
C ILE A 102 -0.84 14.47 6.71
N LYS A 103 -1.04 14.32 8.02
CA LYS A 103 -0.42 13.23 8.78
C LYS A 103 -0.86 11.85 8.28
N ASP A 104 -2.11 11.69 7.84
CA ASP A 104 -2.59 10.43 7.27
C ASP A 104 -1.96 10.14 5.89
N ILE A 105 -1.71 11.19 5.09
CA ILE A 105 -0.93 11.08 3.84
C ILE A 105 0.48 10.56 4.14
N GLU A 106 1.20 11.18 5.09
CA GLU A 106 2.54 10.73 5.49
C GLU A 106 2.52 9.28 6.02
N PHE A 107 1.51 8.92 6.80
CA PHE A 107 1.37 7.55 7.30
C PHE A 107 1.19 6.54 6.15
N CYS A 108 0.36 6.86 5.16
CA CYS A 108 0.22 6.05 3.95
C CYS A 108 1.56 5.87 3.20
N GLU A 109 2.37 6.93 3.05
CA GLU A 109 3.71 6.83 2.48
C GLU A 109 4.62 5.90 3.30
N GLN A 110 4.58 6.01 4.62
CA GLN A 110 5.36 5.16 5.52
C GLN A 110 4.93 3.69 5.42
N LEU A 111 3.63 3.39 5.29
CA LEU A 111 3.14 2.04 5.04
C LEU A 111 3.65 1.49 3.71
N GLN A 112 3.64 2.29 2.63
CA GLN A 112 4.21 1.89 1.34
C GLN A 112 5.71 1.61 1.42
N LYS A 113 6.46 2.49 2.09
CA LYS A 113 7.90 2.31 2.36
C LYS A 113 8.18 1.00 3.09
N ASN A 114 7.23 0.56 3.93
CA ASN A 114 7.25 -0.69 4.67
C ASN A 114 6.57 -1.87 3.95
N GLY A 115 6.33 -1.75 2.64
CA GLY A 115 5.95 -2.84 1.76
C GLY A 115 4.45 -3.01 1.54
N PHE A 116 3.63 -2.01 1.85
CA PHE A 116 2.24 -1.97 1.36
C PHE A 116 2.23 -1.70 -0.15
N ASN A 117 1.38 -2.44 -0.87
CA ASN A 117 1.24 -2.38 -2.32
C ASN A 117 0.50 -1.09 -2.75
N GLY A 118 -0.38 -0.60 -1.90
CA GLY A 118 -1.05 0.68 -2.07
C GLY A 118 -1.68 1.19 -0.78
N ALA A 119 -2.05 2.45 -0.78
CA ALA A 119 -2.77 3.06 0.31
C ALA A 119 -3.76 4.11 -0.23
N VAL A 120 -4.83 4.36 0.50
CA VAL A 120 -5.84 5.36 0.16
C VAL A 120 -6.09 6.25 1.36
N CYS A 121 -6.07 7.57 1.17
CA CYS A 121 -6.68 8.50 2.11
C CYS A 121 -8.05 8.88 1.57
N PHE A 122 -9.12 8.62 2.32
CA PHE A 122 -10.48 9.02 1.98
C PHE A 122 -11.02 9.93 3.08
N THR A 123 -11.30 11.18 2.71
CA THR A 123 -11.76 12.22 3.64
C THR A 123 -13.13 12.71 3.21
N LEU A 124 -14.07 12.71 4.15
CA LEU A 124 -15.43 13.21 4.02
C LEU A 124 -15.59 14.43 4.93
N VAL A 125 -16.24 15.50 4.48
CA VAL A 125 -16.50 16.70 5.27
C VAL A 125 -17.91 17.25 4.98
N ASP A 126 -18.56 17.79 6.00
CA ASP A 126 -19.84 18.51 5.90
C ASP A 126 -19.72 20.01 6.20
N ASP A 127 -18.56 20.48 6.66
CA ASP A 127 -18.32 21.91 6.88
C ASP A 127 -17.55 22.55 5.71
N LYS A 128 -18.12 23.62 5.16
CA LYS A 128 -17.53 24.40 4.06
C LYS A 128 -16.17 25.01 4.38
N LEU A 129 -15.84 25.22 5.66
CA LEU A 129 -14.54 25.75 6.08
C LEU A 129 -13.39 24.78 5.78
N PHE A 130 -13.66 23.51 5.44
CA PHE A 130 -12.61 22.62 4.95
C PHE A 130 -12.18 22.91 3.51
N TYR A 131 -13.08 23.38 2.65
CA TYR A 131 -12.85 23.49 1.21
C TYR A 131 -13.09 24.88 0.62
N SER A 132 -13.55 25.83 1.43
CA SER A 132 -13.86 27.19 1.00
C SER A 132 -13.50 28.22 2.08
N GLY A 133 -13.36 29.47 1.66
CA GLY A 133 -13.02 30.60 2.54
C GLY A 133 -11.67 31.22 2.19
N LYS A 134 -11.43 32.42 2.74
CA LYS A 134 -10.21 33.19 2.49
C LYS A 134 -8.99 32.50 3.11
N TYR A 135 -7.85 32.62 2.45
CA TYR A 135 -6.55 32.25 2.97
C TYR A 135 -5.47 33.11 2.31
N GLU A 136 -4.32 33.23 2.96
CA GLU A 136 -3.13 33.86 2.38
C GLU A 136 -2.24 32.76 1.81
N ASP A 137 -1.76 32.90 0.57
CA ASP A 137 -0.82 31.94 -0.01
C ASP A 137 0.61 32.20 0.48
N ASN A 138 0.85 31.91 1.75
CA ASN A 138 2.18 31.94 2.36
C ASN A 138 2.62 30.52 2.77
N GLU A 139 3.88 30.34 3.16
CA GLU A 139 4.45 29.02 3.44
C GLU A 139 3.79 28.30 4.63
N ASP A 140 3.35 29.06 5.63
CA ASP A 140 2.80 28.53 6.88
C ASP A 140 1.28 28.27 6.84
N ASN A 141 0.58 28.73 5.80
CA ASN A 141 -0.87 28.61 5.71
C ASN A 141 -1.32 27.25 5.18
N ILE A 142 -1.85 26.41 6.07
CA ILE A 142 -2.35 25.06 5.75
C ILE A 142 -3.52 25.06 4.74
N TYR A 143 -4.33 26.14 4.71
CA TYR A 143 -5.53 26.20 3.87
C TYR A 143 -5.21 26.18 2.37
N LYS A 144 -4.01 26.59 1.95
CA LYS A 144 -3.61 26.61 0.54
C LYS A 144 -3.65 25.23 -0.13
N TYR A 145 -3.44 24.16 0.64
CA TYR A 145 -3.48 22.79 0.14
C TYR A 145 -4.91 22.31 -0.11
N PHE A 146 -5.86 22.75 0.72
CA PHE A 146 -7.26 22.29 0.71
C PHE A 146 -8.18 23.21 -0.10
N ARG A 147 -7.90 24.51 -0.13
CA ARG A 147 -8.75 25.54 -0.78
C ARG A 147 -8.11 26.11 -2.04
N GLY A 148 -6.79 26.16 -2.10
CA GLY A 148 -6.03 26.72 -3.22
C GLY A 148 -5.60 25.71 -4.28
N GLY A 149 -5.80 24.41 -4.03
CA GLY A 149 -5.33 23.34 -4.90
C GLY A 149 -3.81 23.28 -5.04
N LYS A 150 -3.06 23.87 -4.08
CA LYS A 150 -1.60 23.79 -4.05
C LYS A 150 -1.16 22.36 -3.75
N GLU A 151 -0.06 21.95 -4.36
CA GLU A 151 0.49 20.62 -4.14
C GLU A 151 1.00 20.45 -2.70
N ILE A 152 0.65 19.31 -2.10
CA ILE A 152 1.19 18.82 -0.84
C ILE A 152 2.47 18.05 -1.17
N LYS A 153 3.62 18.62 -0.77
CA LYS A 153 4.96 18.03 -0.94
C LYS A 153 5.96 18.67 0.02
N GLY A 154 7.05 17.97 0.31
CA GLY A 154 8.16 18.49 1.11
C GLY A 154 7.82 18.59 2.60
N SER A 155 8.55 19.48 3.29
CA SER A 155 8.34 19.72 4.73
C SER A 155 7.14 20.63 4.93
N ILE A 156 6.17 20.20 5.74
CA ILE A 156 4.98 20.97 6.09
C ILE A 156 4.96 21.17 7.60
N LYS A 157 4.83 22.43 8.00
CA LYS A 157 4.81 22.86 9.39
C LYS A 157 3.41 22.73 9.98
N LYS A 158 3.34 22.35 11.26
CA LYS A 158 2.10 22.38 12.03
C LYS A 158 1.61 23.83 12.20
N PRO A 159 0.31 24.11 11.97
CA PRO A 159 -0.19 25.49 11.98
C PRO A 159 -0.15 26.16 13.36
N THR A 160 -0.23 25.39 14.45
CA THR A 160 -0.32 25.89 15.83
C THR A 160 0.45 25.02 16.84
N GLY A 161 0.88 25.63 17.95
CA GLY A 161 1.56 24.96 19.07
C GLY A 161 3.07 25.22 19.16
N THR A 162 3.70 24.71 20.22
CA THR A 162 5.14 24.83 20.49
C THR A 162 5.98 23.83 19.68
N GLN A 163 7.24 24.20 19.39
CA GLN A 163 8.16 23.35 18.63
C GLN A 163 8.43 22.03 19.37
N SER A 164 8.17 20.92 18.69
CA SER A 164 8.44 19.54 19.11
C SER A 164 8.79 18.69 17.88
N GLU A 165 9.26 17.45 18.03
CA GLU A 165 9.52 16.55 16.88
C GLU A 165 8.27 16.30 16.00
N SER A 166 7.06 16.52 16.54
CA SER A 166 5.79 16.41 15.81
C SER A 166 5.40 17.67 15.03
N TYR A 167 6.26 18.69 15.02
CA TYR A 167 5.99 20.02 14.47
C TYR A 167 6.14 20.10 12.95
N PHE A 168 6.85 19.15 12.34
CA PHE A 168 6.97 19.02 10.89
C PHE A 168 6.56 17.62 10.43
N ILE A 169 5.98 17.56 9.24
CA ILE A 169 5.74 16.33 8.49
C ILE A 169 6.48 16.42 7.17
N ASN A 170 7.09 15.32 6.73
CA ASN A 170 7.82 15.28 5.47
C ASN A 170 7.04 14.42 4.47
N ILE A 171 6.57 15.03 3.40
CA ILE A 171 5.86 14.36 2.32
C ILE A 171 6.83 14.16 1.15
N TYR A 172 7.07 12.91 0.79
CA TYR A 172 8.02 12.55 -0.27
C TYR A 172 7.40 12.56 -1.66
N GLY A 173 6.11 12.27 -1.74
CA GLY A 173 5.29 12.35 -2.93
C GLY A 173 4.82 13.77 -3.22
N VAL A 174 4.01 13.87 -4.26
CA VAL A 174 3.32 15.10 -4.66
C VAL A 174 1.86 14.77 -4.79
N TYR A 175 1.03 15.42 -3.98
CA TYR A 175 -0.40 15.17 -3.94
C TYR A 175 -1.17 16.47 -4.12
N ARG A 176 -2.36 16.37 -4.70
CA ARG A 176 -3.29 17.48 -4.81
C ARG A 176 -4.63 17.06 -4.24
N ILE A 177 -5.26 17.96 -3.50
CA ILE A 177 -6.61 17.74 -2.99
C ILE A 177 -7.59 18.31 -4.00
N GLU A 178 -8.51 17.44 -4.42
CA GLU A 178 -9.58 17.78 -5.35
C GLU A 178 -10.91 17.41 -4.69
N TRP A 179 -11.60 18.41 -4.16
CA TRP A 179 -12.89 18.22 -3.50
C TRP A 179 -13.97 17.90 -4.51
N GLN A 180 -14.54 16.71 -4.37
CA GLN A 180 -15.72 16.23 -5.07
C GLN A 180 -16.96 16.47 -4.20
N GLN A 181 -18.09 16.77 -4.83
CA GLN A 181 -19.36 17.02 -4.15
C GLN A 181 -20.23 15.76 -4.16
N ILE A 182 -20.78 15.39 -3.00
CA ILE A 182 -21.78 14.31 -2.88
C ILE A 182 -23.19 14.89 -2.94
N ASN A 183 -23.45 15.94 -2.15
CA ASN A 183 -24.71 16.67 -2.11
C ASN A 183 -24.45 18.13 -1.69
N SER A 184 -25.49 18.90 -1.31
CA SER A 184 -25.33 20.30 -0.92
C SER A 184 -24.39 20.52 0.27
N ASN A 185 -24.27 19.53 1.16
CA ASN A 185 -23.56 19.66 2.42
C ASN A 185 -22.26 18.84 2.44
N LEU A 186 -22.25 17.67 1.80
CA LEU A 186 -21.14 16.73 1.85
C LEU A 186 -20.19 16.87 0.67
N ARG A 187 -18.90 16.93 0.99
CA ARG A 187 -17.79 16.84 0.04
C ARG A 187 -16.78 15.80 0.48
N TYR A 188 -16.03 15.28 -0.47
CA TYR A 188 -14.96 14.34 -0.21
C TYR A 188 -13.76 14.56 -1.11
N TYR A 189 -12.64 13.95 -0.76
CA TYR A 189 -11.57 13.66 -1.72
C TYR A 189 -11.01 12.26 -1.48
N ILE A 190 -10.36 11.72 -2.52
CA ILE A 190 -9.62 10.46 -2.45
C ILE A 190 -8.20 10.72 -2.95
N ILE A 191 -7.21 10.40 -2.13
CA ILE A 191 -5.81 10.30 -2.57
C ILE A 191 -5.44 8.82 -2.59
N SER A 192 -5.11 8.29 -3.76
CA SER A 192 -4.61 6.93 -3.90
C SER A 192 -3.11 6.92 -4.15
N MET A 193 -2.41 6.03 -3.45
CA MET A 193 -0.97 5.84 -3.59
C MET A 193 -0.71 4.41 -4.04
N LYS A 194 0.00 4.25 -5.16
CA LYS A 194 0.45 2.94 -5.66
C LYS A 194 1.94 2.80 -5.41
N SER A 195 2.37 1.70 -4.79
CA SER A 195 3.79 1.46 -4.61
C SER A 195 4.44 1.24 -5.99
N LYS A 196 5.42 2.08 -6.33
CA LYS A 196 6.25 1.91 -7.55
C LYS A 196 7.28 0.79 -7.42
N LEU A 197 7.47 0.29 -6.20
CA LEU A 197 8.37 -0.82 -5.91
C LEU A 197 7.55 -2.09 -5.68
N PRO A 198 7.91 -3.25 -6.28
CA PRO A 198 7.36 -4.52 -5.82
C PRO A 198 7.59 -4.63 -4.32
N ALA A 199 6.57 -5.05 -3.57
CA ALA A 199 6.53 -5.03 -2.12
C ALA A 199 7.88 -5.45 -1.52
N LYS A 200 8.49 -4.58 -0.70
CA LYS A 200 9.67 -4.97 0.09
C LYS A 200 9.23 -6.05 1.07
N HIS A 201 9.57 -7.29 0.75
CA HIS A 201 9.39 -8.43 1.66
C HIS A 201 10.25 -8.20 2.91
N ASN A 202 9.64 -7.73 3.99
CA ASN A 202 10.26 -7.66 5.30
C ASN A 202 9.98 -8.95 6.09
N LYS A 203 11.04 -9.76 6.15
CA LYS A 203 11.42 -10.75 7.17
C LYS A 203 10.28 -11.35 8.02
N GLN A 204 9.81 -12.53 7.61
CA GLN A 204 9.67 -13.62 8.59
C GLN A 204 11.05 -14.26 8.76
N THR A 205 11.69 -13.98 9.88
CA THR A 205 12.78 -14.82 10.39
C THR A 205 12.14 -16.10 10.88
N ASN A 206 12.30 -17.18 10.12
CA ASN A 206 12.46 -18.57 10.55
C ASN A 206 12.52 -19.38 9.25
N ASN A 207 13.60 -20.15 9.06
CA ASN A 207 13.87 -21.06 7.94
C ASN A 207 12.75 -21.11 6.89
N LEU A 208 12.89 -20.36 5.79
CA LEU A 208 11.94 -20.47 4.68
C LEU A 208 11.99 -21.91 4.17
N GLY A 209 10.95 -22.69 4.50
CA GLY A 209 10.77 -24.03 3.97
C GLY A 209 10.81 -24.01 2.45
N ALA A 210 11.23 -25.13 1.85
CA ALA A 210 11.37 -25.26 0.40
C ALA A 210 10.11 -24.80 -0.36
N ASP A 211 8.93 -24.88 0.28
CA ASP A 211 7.65 -24.47 -0.29
C ASP A 211 7.54 -22.97 -0.56
N LYS A 212 8.11 -22.10 0.30
CA LYS A 212 8.11 -20.65 0.04
C LYS A 212 9.05 -20.27 -1.10
N ILE A 213 10.15 -21.00 -1.26
CA ILE A 213 11.04 -20.83 -2.41
C ILE A 213 10.29 -21.23 -3.68
N LYS A 214 9.55 -22.36 -3.62
CA LYS A 214 8.74 -22.80 -4.75
C LYS A 214 7.66 -21.79 -5.12
N GLU A 215 6.92 -21.29 -4.13
CA GLU A 215 5.89 -20.27 -4.32
C GLU A 215 6.47 -19.01 -4.98
N TYR A 216 7.61 -18.50 -4.49
CA TYR A 216 8.28 -17.35 -5.10
C TYR A 216 8.65 -17.59 -6.57
N VAL A 217 9.16 -18.78 -6.88
CA VAL A 217 9.52 -19.14 -8.27
C VAL A 217 8.26 -19.27 -9.14
N ARG A 218 7.18 -19.90 -8.65
CA ARG A 218 5.91 -20.01 -9.39
C ARG A 218 5.28 -18.65 -9.66
N ASN A 219 5.26 -17.75 -8.68
CA ASN A 219 4.73 -16.40 -8.87
C ASN A 219 5.52 -15.61 -9.93
N LYS A 220 6.84 -15.83 -10.05
CA LYS A 220 7.64 -15.24 -11.14
C LYS A 220 7.26 -15.82 -12.51
N ILE A 221 6.96 -17.11 -12.56
CA ILE A 221 6.53 -17.79 -13.79
C ILE A 221 5.13 -17.33 -14.19
N GLU A 222 4.16 -17.28 -13.26
CA GLU A 222 2.82 -16.77 -13.52
C GLU A 222 2.83 -15.30 -13.95
N TYR A 223 3.62 -14.46 -13.27
CA TYR A 223 3.79 -13.07 -13.72
C TYR A 223 4.30 -12.99 -15.17
N ALA A 224 5.26 -13.83 -15.56
CA ALA A 224 5.72 -13.87 -16.95
C ALA A 224 4.62 -14.36 -17.90
N LYS A 225 3.81 -15.34 -17.48
CA LYS A 225 2.64 -15.83 -18.23
C LYS A 225 1.60 -14.74 -18.46
N ASP A 226 1.21 -14.01 -17.42
CA ASP A 226 0.22 -12.92 -17.50
C ASP A 226 0.69 -11.77 -18.39
N ASN A 227 2.01 -11.63 -18.57
CA ASN A 227 2.62 -10.65 -19.47
C ASN A 227 2.90 -11.23 -20.88
N GLY A 228 2.32 -12.39 -21.22
CA GLY A 228 2.42 -12.99 -22.55
C GLY A 228 3.80 -13.54 -22.91
N ASN A 229 4.67 -13.84 -21.93
CA ASN A 229 5.98 -14.41 -22.21
C ASN A 229 5.88 -15.93 -22.40
N GLU A 230 6.49 -16.44 -23.46
CA GLU A 230 6.59 -17.88 -23.74
C GLU A 230 7.60 -18.62 -22.83
N SER A 231 8.46 -17.86 -22.12
CA SER A 231 9.40 -18.41 -21.16
C SER A 231 9.93 -17.38 -20.17
N ILE A 232 10.50 -17.85 -19.05
CA ILE A 232 11.22 -17.00 -18.09
C ILE A 232 12.57 -17.61 -17.71
N SER A 233 13.60 -16.76 -17.64
CA SER A 233 14.96 -17.12 -17.23
C SER A 233 15.25 -16.65 -15.80
N LEU A 234 15.46 -17.59 -14.88
CA LEU A 234 15.72 -17.34 -13.47
C LEU A 234 17.10 -17.86 -13.04
N LYS A 235 17.86 -17.04 -12.31
CA LYS A 235 19.18 -17.43 -11.75
C LYS A 235 19.05 -17.76 -10.26
N SER A 236 19.52 -18.93 -9.83
CA SER A 236 19.40 -19.37 -8.42
C SER A 236 20.02 -18.39 -7.42
N GLY A 237 21.18 -17.82 -7.75
CA GLY A 237 21.81 -16.82 -6.88
C GLY A 237 21.03 -15.51 -6.77
N ARG A 238 20.25 -15.15 -7.79
CA ARG A 238 19.35 -13.99 -7.72
C ARG A 238 18.16 -14.30 -6.83
N ILE A 239 17.54 -15.46 -6.98
CA ILE A 239 16.46 -15.93 -6.08
C ILE A 239 16.92 -15.95 -4.61
N HIS A 240 18.13 -16.48 -4.35
CA HIS A 240 18.73 -16.50 -3.02
C HIS A 240 18.92 -15.09 -2.43
N LYS A 241 19.41 -14.14 -3.24
CA LYS A 241 19.57 -12.73 -2.85
C LYS A 241 18.23 -12.03 -2.64
N ASP A 242 17.28 -12.22 -3.55
CA ASP A 242 15.94 -11.62 -3.50
C ASP A 242 15.20 -12.04 -2.22
N LEU A 243 15.29 -13.32 -1.86
CA LEU A 243 14.68 -13.88 -0.64
C LEU A 243 15.52 -13.66 0.63
N LYS A 244 16.68 -12.98 0.53
CA LYS A 244 17.62 -12.72 1.64
C LYS A 244 17.93 -13.95 2.48
N LEU A 245 18.06 -15.11 1.83
CA LEU A 245 18.30 -16.37 2.51
C LEU A 245 19.74 -16.42 3.04
N LYS A 246 19.94 -17.06 4.19
CA LYS A 246 21.28 -17.38 4.72
C LYS A 246 21.57 -18.85 4.45
N ASN A 247 22.69 -19.14 3.80
CA ASN A 247 23.21 -20.50 3.58
C ASN A 247 22.19 -21.49 2.94
N ALA A 248 21.25 -21.01 2.10
CA ALA A 248 20.16 -21.84 1.58
C ALA A 248 20.25 -22.12 0.07
N MET A 249 21.42 -21.91 -0.55
CA MET A 249 21.60 -22.15 -1.99
C MET A 249 21.23 -23.58 -2.44
N PRO A 250 21.55 -24.64 -1.67
CA PRO A 250 21.11 -26.00 -2.02
C PRO A 250 19.59 -26.13 -2.07
N SER A 251 18.88 -25.54 -1.10
CA SER A 251 17.41 -25.53 -1.05
C SER A 251 16.81 -24.76 -2.22
N VAL A 252 17.41 -23.62 -2.60
CA VAL A 252 16.98 -22.84 -3.77
C VAL A 252 17.12 -23.66 -5.05
N CYS A 253 18.30 -24.25 -5.27
CA CYS A 253 18.54 -25.08 -6.44
C CYS A 253 17.65 -26.32 -6.46
N SER A 254 17.38 -26.96 -5.32
CA SER A 254 16.49 -28.11 -5.23
C SER A 254 15.04 -27.73 -5.58
N ALA A 255 14.52 -26.64 -5.01
CA ALA A 255 13.18 -26.14 -5.31
C ALA A 255 13.00 -25.82 -6.80
N MET A 256 13.96 -25.11 -7.40
CA MET A 256 13.93 -24.79 -8.84
C MET A 256 13.98 -26.05 -9.72
N ARG A 257 14.77 -27.07 -9.34
CA ARG A 257 14.78 -28.37 -10.05
C ARG A 257 13.49 -29.16 -9.89
N GLN A 258 12.76 -29.00 -8.79
CA GLN A 258 11.46 -29.66 -8.64
C GLN A 258 10.43 -29.00 -9.55
N ILE A 259 10.39 -27.66 -9.56
CA ILE A 259 9.45 -26.89 -10.40
C ILE A 259 9.69 -27.15 -11.88
N ILE A 260 10.93 -27.33 -12.32
CA ILE A 260 11.21 -27.55 -13.75
C ILE A 260 10.45 -28.76 -14.33
N LYS A 261 10.12 -29.75 -13.49
CA LYS A 261 9.35 -30.94 -13.89
C LYS A 261 7.87 -30.62 -14.19
N GLU A 262 7.36 -29.52 -13.64
CA GLU A 262 5.99 -29.04 -13.84
C GLU A 262 5.83 -28.31 -15.18
N TYR A 263 6.93 -27.93 -15.84
CA TYR A 263 6.91 -27.11 -17.06
C TYR A 263 7.65 -27.82 -18.22
N PRO A 264 6.96 -28.64 -19.02
CA PRO A 264 7.56 -29.35 -20.15
C PRO A 264 8.28 -28.42 -21.14
N GLY A 265 9.48 -28.80 -21.57
CA GLY A 265 10.33 -27.98 -22.46
C GLY A 265 11.22 -26.97 -21.74
N SER A 266 11.18 -26.91 -20.41
CA SER A 266 12.10 -26.13 -19.59
C SER A 266 13.50 -26.76 -19.54
N ARG A 267 14.55 -25.95 -19.37
CA ARG A 267 15.96 -26.42 -19.34
C ARG A 267 16.82 -25.75 -18.26
N ILE A 268 17.89 -26.44 -17.85
CA ILE A 268 18.87 -25.93 -16.88
C ILE A 268 20.17 -25.61 -17.62
N GLU A 269 20.63 -24.36 -17.50
CA GLU A 269 21.93 -23.93 -18.01
C GLU A 269 22.90 -23.81 -16.82
N LYS A 270 23.88 -24.72 -16.77
CA LYS A 270 25.00 -24.62 -15.82
C LYS A 270 26.06 -23.71 -16.44
N PRO A 271 26.62 -22.74 -15.69
CA PRO A 271 27.74 -21.97 -16.20
C PRO A 271 28.95 -22.89 -16.40
N SER A 272 29.67 -22.71 -17.50
CA SER A 272 31.05 -23.15 -17.65
C SER A 272 31.90 -22.36 -16.66
N THR A 273 32.48 -23.03 -15.66
CA THR A 273 33.63 -22.50 -14.91
C THR A 273 34.75 -22.19 -15.93
N VAL A 274 35.54 -21.11 -15.87
CA VAL A 274 36.30 -20.51 -14.77
C VAL A 274 36.63 -19.06 -15.17
N ASN A 275 36.53 -18.10 -14.24
CA ASN A 275 37.54 -17.03 -14.03
C ASN A 275 37.05 -16.04 -12.96
N GLY A 276 37.68 -16.14 -11.78
CA GLY A 276 37.97 -15.05 -10.84
C GLY A 276 36.83 -14.34 -10.12
N GLU A 277 35.82 -13.83 -10.83
CA GLU A 277 35.05 -12.69 -10.31
C GLU A 277 33.52 -12.79 -10.44
N ASN A 278 33.00 -13.83 -11.09
CA ASN A 278 31.54 -13.98 -11.26
C ASN A 278 31.03 -15.31 -10.68
N SER A 279 30.35 -15.21 -9.54
CA SER A 279 29.68 -16.32 -8.83
C SER A 279 28.89 -17.24 -9.79
N SER A 280 29.25 -18.53 -9.77
CA SER A 280 28.70 -19.64 -10.53
C SER A 280 27.23 -19.92 -10.18
N THR A 281 26.33 -19.09 -10.70
CA THR A 281 24.89 -19.19 -10.44
C THR A 281 24.19 -19.96 -11.57
N ILE A 282 23.55 -21.08 -11.21
CA ILE A 282 22.80 -21.93 -12.15
C ILE A 282 21.59 -21.15 -12.67
N ARG A 283 21.37 -21.19 -13.98
CA ARG A 283 20.23 -20.57 -14.66
C ARG A 283 19.20 -21.65 -15.02
N TYR A 284 17.94 -21.34 -14.80
CA TYR A 284 16.79 -22.20 -15.09
C TYR A 284 15.88 -21.43 -16.04
N ILE A 285 15.56 -22.04 -17.19
CA ILE A 285 14.66 -21.47 -18.18
C ILE A 285 13.37 -22.27 -18.13
N TYR A 286 12.29 -21.64 -17.69
CA TYR A 286 10.97 -22.26 -17.61
C TYR A 286 10.17 -21.90 -18.86
N LYS A 287 9.68 -22.91 -19.58
CA LYS A 287 8.80 -22.72 -20.74
C LYS A 287 7.36 -22.55 -20.25
N ILE A 288 6.70 -21.48 -20.69
CA ILE A 288 5.37 -21.07 -20.29
C ILE A 288 4.51 -21.23 -21.54
N ILE A 289 3.73 -22.31 -21.61
CA ILE A 289 2.78 -22.57 -22.69
C ILE A 289 1.39 -22.18 -22.20
#